data_AF-A0A2D5IQT6-F1
#
_entry.id   AF-A0A2D5IQT6-F1
#
_cell.length_a   1.000
_cell.length_b   1.000
_cell.length_c   1.000
_cell.angle_alpha   90.00
_cell.angle_beta   90.00
_cell.angle_gamma   90.00
#
_symmetry.space_group_name_H-M   'P 1'
#
loop_
_entity.id
_entity.type
_entity.pdbx_description
1 polymer ?
#
loop_
_entity_poly.entity_id
_entity_poly.type
_entity_poly.pdbx_seq_one_letter_code
_entity_poly.pdbx_strand_id
1 'polypeptide(L)'
;IDPLGKAITVRGVLGKAGEPASVLDGAGKHRVLICRNGETEATVFERLVIQNGSASFGAGMLNRNDSSPTLTNCTFTSNSAESYGGGMFNSTSSPNLINCAFASNSARLGGGMVNEDGSSPTLADCTFTGNSAYGGAGGGMFNESSSSPTLANCAFTGNSANVGAGMYNNRSTPNLTNCTFAGNAADYGGGGMGNYVSSPTLADCTFTSNSGFLGGGVFNELTSSPTLINCTFAGNSADYGGGMYNWVNSPILTACTLCENVPDQIDGSWTDAGGNCVATSCDDCDPPSDSCPTDLDRNGITDGGDLGVFFVHWGDCQVEDCPADFNDDEVVDGIDLGFLFSAWGPCR
;
A
#
# COMPACT_ATOMS: atom_id res chain seq x y z
N ILE A 1 -10.96 -4.52 -27.35
CA ILE A 1 -9.87 -4.33 -28.34
C ILE A 1 -8.90 -5.49 -28.20
N ASP A 2 -8.46 -6.07 -29.31
CA ASP A 2 -7.43 -7.11 -29.40
C ASP A 2 -6.33 -6.61 -30.37
N PRO A 3 -5.09 -6.33 -29.91
CA PRO A 3 -4.00 -5.90 -30.79
C PRO A 3 -3.54 -6.96 -31.79
N LEU A 4 -3.91 -8.23 -31.60
CA LEU A 4 -3.53 -9.35 -32.46
C LEU A 4 -2.00 -9.49 -32.61
N GLY A 5 -1.25 -9.29 -31.51
CA GLY A 5 0.20 -9.44 -31.44
C GLY A 5 0.98 -8.26 -32.06
N LYS A 6 0.29 -7.18 -32.44
CA LYS A 6 0.92 -6.02 -33.05
C LYS A 6 1.35 -5.02 -31.97
N ALA A 7 2.58 -4.54 -32.10
CA ALA A 7 3.07 -3.37 -31.37
C ALA A 7 2.34 -2.11 -31.85
N ILE A 8 1.26 -1.76 -31.15
CA ILE A 8 0.47 -0.55 -31.40
C ILE A 8 0.45 0.32 -30.15
N THR A 9 0.21 1.62 -30.35
CA THR A 9 -0.10 2.54 -29.26
C THR A 9 -1.56 2.98 -29.37
N VAL A 10 -2.35 2.66 -28.36
CA VAL A 10 -3.71 3.19 -28.19
C VAL A 10 -3.67 4.28 -27.14
N ARG A 11 -3.85 5.52 -27.59
CA ARG A 11 -3.67 6.73 -26.79
C ARG A 11 -4.99 7.49 -26.67
N GLY A 12 -5.45 7.68 -25.45
CA GLY A 12 -6.58 8.54 -25.15
C GLY A 12 -6.21 10.01 -24.96
N VAL A 13 -7.24 10.85 -24.97
CA VAL A 13 -7.13 12.29 -24.68
C VAL A 13 -7.26 12.54 -23.19
N LEU A 14 -6.67 13.65 -22.72
CA LEU A 14 -6.81 14.12 -21.35
C LEU A 14 -7.97 15.10 -21.21
N GLY A 15 -8.61 15.07 -20.05
CA GLY A 15 -9.54 16.08 -19.58
C GLY A 15 -8.83 17.33 -19.05
N LYS A 16 -9.61 18.23 -18.44
CA LYS A 16 -9.11 19.55 -18.04
C LYS A 16 -8.20 19.50 -16.81
N ALA A 17 -8.35 18.51 -15.94
CA ALA A 17 -7.51 18.33 -14.75
C ALA A 17 -6.36 17.33 -15.00
N GLY A 18 -6.12 16.94 -16.26
CA GLY A 18 -5.04 16.01 -16.64
C GLY A 18 -5.40 14.52 -16.52
N GLU A 19 -6.67 14.21 -16.23
CA GLU A 19 -7.24 12.88 -16.11
C GLU A 19 -7.52 12.24 -17.47
N PRO A 20 -7.46 10.90 -17.61
CA PRO A 20 -7.92 10.20 -18.81
C PRO A 20 -9.39 10.50 -19.13
N ALA A 21 -9.69 10.90 -20.37
CA ALA A 21 -11.06 11.23 -20.80
C ALA A 21 -11.58 10.32 -21.93
N SER A 22 -10.71 9.54 -22.57
CA SER A 22 -11.14 8.56 -23.58
C SER A 22 -11.63 7.28 -22.92
N VAL A 23 -12.94 7.02 -23.04
CA VAL A 23 -13.60 5.86 -22.43
C VAL A 23 -13.71 4.70 -23.42
N LEU A 24 -13.26 3.53 -23.00
CA LEU A 24 -13.55 2.23 -23.57
C LEU A 24 -14.53 1.52 -22.65
N ASP A 25 -15.78 1.39 -23.09
CA ASP A 25 -16.89 0.89 -22.26
C ASP A 25 -17.33 -0.52 -22.72
N GLY A 26 -17.29 -1.50 -21.80
CA GLY A 26 -17.76 -2.87 -22.02
C GLY A 26 -19.28 -3.05 -21.92
N ALA A 27 -20.01 -2.00 -21.55
CA ALA A 27 -21.46 -1.91 -21.40
C ALA A 27 -22.10 -2.97 -20.49
N GLY A 28 -21.33 -3.49 -19.54
CA GLY A 28 -21.72 -4.60 -18.66
C GLY A 28 -21.87 -5.95 -19.38
N LYS A 29 -21.38 -6.05 -20.63
CA LYS A 29 -21.62 -7.21 -21.51
C LYS A 29 -20.35 -7.83 -22.09
N HIS A 30 -19.27 -7.06 -22.16
CA HIS A 30 -18.07 -7.45 -22.86
C HIS A 30 -16.83 -7.16 -22.04
N ARG A 31 -15.80 -7.98 -22.24
CA ARG A 31 -14.44 -7.60 -21.89
C ARG A 31 -13.99 -6.40 -22.71
N VAL A 32 -13.30 -5.45 -22.09
CA VAL A 32 -12.88 -4.23 -22.78
C VAL A 32 -11.59 -4.42 -23.59
N LEU A 33 -10.52 -4.96 -22.98
CA LEU A 33 -9.21 -5.17 -23.62
C LEU A 33 -8.76 -6.64 -23.51
N ILE A 34 -8.02 -7.11 -24.52
CA ILE A 34 -7.38 -8.43 -24.49
C ILE A 34 -6.03 -8.39 -25.21
N CYS A 35 -4.99 -8.93 -24.57
CA CYS A 35 -3.70 -9.25 -25.17
C CYS A 35 -3.47 -10.75 -24.97
N ARG A 36 -3.22 -11.48 -26.05
CA ARG A 36 -3.18 -12.95 -26.04
C ARG A 36 -2.34 -13.58 -27.15
N ASN A 37 -1.56 -12.77 -27.85
CA ASN A 37 -0.85 -13.17 -29.07
C ASN A 37 0.63 -12.76 -29.02
N GLY A 38 1.22 -12.68 -27.82
CA GLY A 38 2.62 -12.30 -27.61
C GLY A 38 2.85 -10.79 -27.70
N GLU A 39 1.85 -9.98 -27.34
CA GLU A 39 2.04 -8.53 -27.23
C GLU A 39 3.17 -8.22 -26.24
N THR A 40 4.20 -7.50 -26.67
CA THR A 40 5.32 -7.10 -25.80
C THR A 40 5.08 -5.71 -25.18
N GLU A 41 6.05 -5.22 -24.42
CA GLU A 41 6.06 -3.85 -23.87
C GLU A 41 5.89 -2.74 -24.93
N ALA A 42 6.15 -3.06 -26.21
CA ALA A 42 5.92 -2.16 -27.34
C ALA A 42 4.43 -2.00 -27.71
N THR A 43 3.55 -2.84 -27.16
CA THR A 43 2.10 -2.64 -27.20
C THR A 43 1.71 -1.75 -26.02
N VAL A 44 1.31 -0.52 -26.32
CA VAL A 44 1.12 0.54 -25.31
C VAL A 44 -0.34 0.97 -25.26
N PHE A 45 -0.91 0.97 -24.05
CA PHE A 45 -2.18 1.60 -23.75
C PHE A 45 -1.94 2.79 -22.84
N GLU A 46 -2.35 3.99 -23.25
CA GLU A 46 -2.11 5.19 -22.45
C GLU A 46 -3.33 6.11 -22.39
N ARG A 47 -3.59 6.69 -21.21
CA ARG A 47 -4.62 7.72 -21.02
C ARG A 47 -6.03 7.25 -21.36
N LEU A 48 -6.36 6.02 -20.97
CA LEU A 48 -7.65 5.39 -21.23
C LEU A 48 -8.42 5.17 -19.94
N VAL A 49 -9.74 5.33 -20.01
CA VAL A 49 -10.68 4.81 -19.02
C VAL A 49 -11.25 3.51 -19.56
N ILE A 50 -10.98 2.39 -18.89
CA ILE A 50 -11.44 1.04 -19.17
C ILE A 50 -12.55 0.72 -18.18
N GLN A 51 -13.81 0.70 -18.63
CA GLN A 51 -14.94 0.61 -17.70
C GLN A 51 -16.04 -0.34 -18.09
N ASN A 52 -16.85 -0.71 -17.09
CA ASN A 52 -18.06 -1.52 -17.22
C ASN A 52 -17.81 -2.82 -18.02
N GLY A 53 -16.60 -3.36 -17.91
CA GLY A 53 -16.26 -4.66 -18.45
C GLY A 53 -17.04 -5.76 -17.75
N SER A 54 -17.47 -6.77 -18.50
CA SER A 54 -18.08 -7.98 -17.95
C SER A 54 -17.58 -9.22 -18.68
N ALA A 55 -16.96 -10.14 -17.93
CA ALA A 55 -16.42 -11.40 -18.45
C ALA A 55 -16.15 -12.39 -17.31
N SER A 56 -15.82 -13.66 -17.61
CA SER A 56 -15.43 -14.59 -16.54
C SER A 56 -14.03 -14.29 -15.95
N PHE A 57 -13.14 -13.71 -16.75
CA PHE A 57 -11.76 -13.39 -16.37
C PHE A 57 -11.32 -12.06 -16.99
N GLY A 58 -10.66 -11.19 -16.23
CA GLY A 58 -10.06 -9.96 -16.74
C GLY A 58 -11.08 -9.09 -17.44
N ALA A 59 -12.11 -8.63 -16.72
CA ALA A 59 -13.26 -7.97 -17.35
C ALA A 59 -12.89 -6.61 -17.97
N GLY A 60 -12.04 -5.84 -17.30
CA GLY A 60 -11.39 -4.68 -17.92
C GLY A 60 -10.35 -5.13 -18.95
N MET A 61 -9.37 -5.93 -18.52
CA MET A 61 -8.31 -6.43 -19.39
C MET A 61 -7.88 -7.87 -19.07
N LEU A 62 -7.67 -8.65 -20.12
CA LEU A 62 -7.07 -9.99 -20.04
C LEU A 62 -5.72 -10.01 -20.75
N ASN A 63 -4.66 -10.35 -20.02
CA ASN A 63 -3.34 -10.64 -20.56
C ASN A 63 -3.03 -12.13 -20.40
N ARG A 64 -2.70 -12.80 -21.49
CA ARG A 64 -2.34 -14.23 -21.46
C ARG A 64 -1.34 -14.60 -22.54
N ASN A 65 -0.75 -15.80 -22.45
CA ASN A 65 0.15 -16.32 -23.49
C ASN A 65 1.34 -15.38 -23.73
N ASP A 66 2.12 -15.10 -22.68
CA ASP A 66 3.33 -14.28 -22.75
C ASP A 66 3.08 -12.87 -23.31
N SER A 67 1.90 -12.29 -23.02
CA SER A 67 1.48 -10.99 -23.54
C SER A 67 1.59 -9.93 -22.45
N SER A 68 2.68 -9.17 -22.47
CA SER A 68 3.10 -8.23 -21.44
C SER A 68 3.13 -6.78 -21.96
N PRO A 69 1.96 -6.15 -22.22
CA PRO A 69 1.89 -4.77 -22.70
C PRO A 69 2.32 -3.74 -21.64
N THR A 70 2.60 -2.52 -22.09
CA THR A 70 2.82 -1.36 -21.22
C THR A 70 1.53 -0.55 -21.07
N LEU A 71 1.19 -0.18 -19.84
CA LEU A 71 0.06 0.69 -19.53
C LEU A 71 0.55 1.93 -18.79
N THR A 72 0.07 3.10 -19.21
CA THR A 72 0.47 4.38 -18.58
C THR A 72 -0.72 5.32 -18.43
N ASN A 73 -0.96 5.82 -17.21
CA ASN A 73 -2.06 6.74 -16.94
C ASN A 73 -3.42 6.16 -17.38
N CYS A 74 -3.70 4.91 -17.02
CA CYS A 74 -4.94 4.22 -17.37
C CYS A 74 -5.80 3.99 -16.12
N THR A 75 -7.12 4.10 -16.26
CA THR A 75 -8.08 3.87 -15.18
C THR A 75 -8.96 2.67 -15.52
N PHE A 76 -8.91 1.62 -14.72
CA PHE A 76 -9.82 0.49 -14.74
C PHE A 76 -10.91 0.73 -13.70
N THR A 77 -12.15 0.99 -14.13
CA THR A 77 -13.24 1.30 -13.20
C THR A 77 -14.51 0.49 -13.44
N SER A 78 -15.14 0.02 -12.36
CA SER A 78 -16.45 -0.63 -12.42
C SER A 78 -16.49 -1.85 -13.35
N ASN A 79 -15.36 -2.54 -13.50
CA ASN A 79 -15.30 -3.79 -14.25
C ASN A 79 -15.63 -4.96 -13.32
N SER A 80 -16.45 -5.90 -13.78
CA SER A 80 -16.89 -7.04 -12.99
C SER A 80 -16.55 -8.35 -13.69
N ALA A 81 -15.71 -9.18 -13.06
CA ALA A 81 -15.42 -10.52 -13.51
C ALA A 81 -16.17 -11.57 -12.69
N GLU A 82 -16.64 -12.66 -13.30
CA GLU A 82 -17.32 -13.73 -12.54
C GLU A 82 -16.35 -14.51 -11.64
N SER A 83 -15.08 -14.61 -12.05
CA SER A 83 -14.08 -15.45 -11.38
C SER A 83 -12.82 -14.69 -10.98
N TYR A 84 -12.07 -14.13 -11.92
CA TYR A 84 -10.74 -13.58 -11.63
C TYR A 84 -10.50 -12.23 -12.30
N GLY A 85 -9.97 -11.27 -11.55
CA GLY A 85 -9.46 -10.02 -12.11
C GLY A 85 -10.57 -9.14 -12.66
N GLY A 86 -11.28 -8.42 -11.79
CA GLY A 86 -12.34 -7.51 -12.23
C GLY A 86 -11.76 -6.45 -13.17
N GLY A 87 -10.73 -5.73 -12.71
CA GLY A 87 -9.99 -4.78 -13.53
C GLY A 87 -9.06 -5.47 -14.54
N MET A 88 -8.14 -6.32 -14.07
CA MET A 88 -7.16 -6.99 -14.91
C MET A 88 -6.89 -8.43 -14.46
N PHE A 89 -6.72 -9.34 -15.41
CA PHE A 89 -6.21 -10.69 -15.16
C PHE A 89 -4.98 -10.96 -16.01
N ASN A 90 -3.90 -11.36 -15.36
CA ASN A 90 -2.63 -11.73 -15.95
C ASN A 90 -2.37 -13.23 -15.71
N SER A 91 -2.23 -14.00 -16.79
CA SER A 91 -1.87 -15.41 -16.77
C SER A 91 -0.67 -15.61 -17.69
N THR A 92 0.43 -16.18 -17.17
CA THR A 92 1.72 -16.28 -17.89
C THR A 92 2.16 -14.95 -18.54
N SER A 93 1.83 -13.80 -17.95
CA SER A 93 2.01 -12.47 -18.55
C SER A 93 2.34 -11.42 -17.50
N SER A 94 3.30 -10.55 -17.77
CA SER A 94 3.85 -9.60 -16.80
C SER A 94 3.81 -8.17 -17.35
N PRO A 95 2.63 -7.55 -17.50
CA PRO A 95 2.54 -6.18 -17.99
C PRO A 95 3.28 -5.18 -17.09
N ASN A 96 3.71 -4.06 -17.69
CA ASN A 96 4.29 -2.93 -16.96
C ASN A 96 3.24 -1.82 -16.80
N LEU A 97 2.95 -1.41 -15.56
CA LEU A 97 1.93 -0.40 -15.26
C LEU A 97 2.56 0.79 -14.55
N ILE A 98 2.31 1.97 -15.09
CA ILE A 98 2.82 3.24 -14.55
C ILE A 98 1.64 4.19 -14.37
N ASN A 99 1.49 4.74 -13.17
CA ASN A 99 0.43 5.70 -12.85
C ASN A 99 -0.97 5.19 -13.25
N CYS A 100 -1.29 3.94 -12.94
CA CYS A 100 -2.58 3.34 -13.28
C CYS A 100 -3.50 3.25 -12.05
N ALA A 101 -4.81 3.38 -12.26
CA ALA A 101 -5.81 3.31 -11.20
C ALA A 101 -6.77 2.15 -11.43
N PHE A 102 -7.06 1.38 -10.38
CA PHE A 102 -8.06 0.32 -10.33
C PHE A 102 -9.11 0.70 -9.30
N ALA A 103 -10.30 1.11 -9.75
CA ALA A 103 -11.35 1.63 -8.88
C ALA A 103 -12.65 0.81 -8.98
N SER A 104 -13.22 0.42 -7.85
CA SER A 104 -14.55 -0.18 -7.80
C SER A 104 -14.74 -1.39 -8.74
N ASN A 105 -13.69 -2.18 -8.95
CA ASN A 105 -13.77 -3.40 -9.72
C ASN A 105 -14.12 -4.58 -8.81
N SER A 106 -14.81 -5.59 -9.35
CA SER A 106 -15.27 -6.74 -8.57
C SER A 106 -14.98 -8.06 -9.25
N ALA A 107 -14.60 -9.07 -8.46
CA ALA A 107 -14.46 -10.45 -8.92
C ALA A 107 -14.63 -11.43 -7.75
N ARG A 108 -14.59 -12.74 -8.01
CA ARG A 108 -14.48 -13.72 -6.91
C ARG A 108 -13.08 -13.66 -6.28
N LEU A 109 -12.04 -13.51 -7.09
CA LEU A 109 -10.63 -13.34 -6.67
C LEU A 109 -10.01 -12.16 -7.42
N GLY A 110 -9.25 -11.32 -6.72
CA GLY A 110 -8.59 -10.16 -7.32
C GLY A 110 -9.59 -9.17 -7.91
N GLY A 111 -10.31 -8.43 -7.07
CA GLY A 111 -11.29 -7.44 -7.53
C GLY A 111 -10.66 -6.44 -8.50
N GLY A 112 -9.51 -5.86 -8.13
CA GLY A 112 -8.69 -5.02 -9.00
C GLY A 112 -7.87 -5.82 -10.01
N MET A 113 -6.99 -6.70 -9.51
CA MET A 113 -6.05 -7.46 -10.35
C MET A 113 -5.83 -8.89 -9.86
N VAL A 114 -5.69 -9.84 -10.79
CA VAL A 114 -5.15 -11.18 -10.53
C VAL A 114 -3.86 -11.41 -11.32
N ASN A 115 -2.87 -12.00 -10.67
CA ASN A 115 -1.64 -12.52 -11.29
C ASN A 115 -1.53 -14.02 -11.00
N GLU A 116 -1.46 -14.84 -12.05
CA GLU A 116 -1.41 -16.29 -11.97
C GLU A 116 -0.33 -16.87 -12.92
N ASP A 117 0.13 -18.08 -12.63
CA ASP A 117 1.04 -18.87 -13.48
C ASP A 117 2.36 -18.16 -13.79
N GLY A 118 3.05 -17.69 -12.75
CA GLY A 118 4.34 -17.00 -12.88
C GLY A 118 4.26 -15.56 -13.36
N SER A 119 3.06 -14.97 -13.41
CA SER A 119 2.86 -13.57 -13.82
C SER A 119 3.40 -12.63 -12.75
N SER A 120 4.41 -11.84 -13.10
CA SER A 120 5.11 -10.94 -12.16
C SER A 120 5.16 -9.52 -12.73
N PRO A 121 4.01 -8.82 -12.85
CA PRO A 121 3.99 -7.46 -13.37
C PRO A 121 4.78 -6.49 -12.49
N THR A 122 5.24 -5.40 -13.11
CA THR A 122 5.83 -4.26 -12.42
C THR A 122 4.81 -3.14 -12.35
N LEU A 123 4.61 -2.57 -11.17
CA LEU A 123 3.70 -1.46 -10.95
C LEU A 123 4.44 -0.30 -10.27
N ALA A 124 4.31 0.88 -10.86
CA ALA A 124 4.81 2.13 -10.28
C ALA A 124 3.68 3.15 -10.19
N ASP A 125 3.57 3.82 -9.05
CA ASP A 125 2.61 4.91 -8.81
C ASP A 125 1.15 4.50 -9.07
N CYS A 126 0.81 3.24 -8.78
CA CYS A 126 -0.53 2.70 -9.06
C CYS A 126 -1.45 2.74 -7.84
N THR A 127 -2.76 2.86 -8.08
CA THR A 127 -3.77 2.88 -7.02
C THR A 127 -4.80 1.78 -7.20
N PHE A 128 -5.23 1.17 -6.09
CA PHE A 128 -6.28 0.17 -5.99
C PHE A 128 -7.29 0.64 -4.95
N THR A 129 -8.43 1.16 -5.38
CA THR A 129 -9.41 1.79 -4.50
C THR A 129 -10.79 1.14 -4.59
N GLY A 130 -11.33 0.73 -3.45
CA GLY A 130 -12.72 0.26 -3.39
C GLY A 130 -13.00 -0.99 -4.21
N ASN A 131 -11.98 -1.81 -4.50
CA ASN A 131 -12.16 -3.06 -5.24
C ASN A 131 -12.60 -4.18 -4.29
N SER A 132 -13.40 -5.12 -4.80
CA SER A 132 -14.01 -6.16 -3.96
C SER A 132 -13.84 -7.56 -4.52
N ALA A 133 -13.36 -8.48 -3.68
CA ALA A 133 -13.37 -9.92 -3.93
C ALA A 133 -14.55 -10.59 -3.18
N TYR A 134 -15.70 -10.77 -3.85
CA TYR A 134 -16.91 -11.27 -3.17
C TYR A 134 -16.77 -12.75 -2.79
N GLY A 135 -16.63 -13.01 -1.48
CA GLY A 135 -16.47 -14.37 -0.95
C GLY A 135 -15.14 -15.05 -1.29
N GLY A 136 -14.12 -14.29 -1.72
CA GLY A 136 -12.78 -14.80 -1.99
C GLY A 136 -11.69 -13.87 -1.46
N ALA A 137 -10.49 -13.90 -2.04
CA ALA A 137 -9.32 -13.19 -1.55
C ALA A 137 -8.80 -12.13 -2.53
N GLY A 138 -8.04 -11.17 -2.02
CA GLY A 138 -7.39 -10.12 -2.81
C GLY A 138 -8.40 -9.12 -3.36
N GLY A 139 -8.97 -8.25 -2.53
CA GLY A 139 -9.91 -7.22 -3.00
C GLY A 139 -9.24 -6.30 -4.02
N GLY A 140 -8.07 -5.76 -3.68
CA GLY A 140 -7.21 -5.01 -4.59
C GLY A 140 -6.44 -5.91 -5.55
N MET A 141 -5.60 -6.80 -5.02
CA MET A 141 -4.74 -7.69 -5.81
C MET A 141 -4.69 -9.11 -5.25
N PHE A 142 -4.70 -10.11 -6.12
CA PHE A 142 -4.52 -11.52 -5.76
C PHE A 142 -3.39 -12.13 -6.59
N ASN A 143 -2.38 -12.67 -5.92
CA ASN A 143 -1.19 -13.26 -6.53
C ASN A 143 -1.12 -14.75 -6.21
N GLU A 144 -1.05 -15.60 -7.23
CA GLU A 144 -0.95 -17.05 -7.04
C GLU A 144 0.01 -17.75 -7.99
N SER A 145 0.45 -18.94 -7.61
CA SER A 145 1.25 -19.84 -8.45
C SER A 145 2.57 -19.21 -8.92
N SER A 146 3.42 -18.81 -7.95
CA SER A 146 4.75 -18.21 -8.20
C SER A 146 4.69 -16.86 -8.91
N SER A 147 3.62 -16.10 -8.71
CA SER A 147 3.38 -14.79 -9.32
C SER A 147 3.83 -13.68 -8.37
N SER A 148 5.05 -13.18 -8.51
CA SER A 148 5.68 -12.28 -7.54
C SER A 148 5.84 -10.86 -8.12
N PRO A 149 4.78 -10.03 -8.16
CA PRO A 149 4.87 -8.69 -8.71
C PRO A 149 5.83 -7.79 -7.91
N THR A 150 6.34 -6.76 -8.58
CA THR A 150 7.14 -5.70 -7.95
C THR A 150 6.36 -4.40 -7.95
N LEU A 151 6.16 -3.80 -6.78
CA LEU A 151 5.36 -2.59 -6.60
C LEU A 151 6.22 -1.48 -5.97
N ALA A 152 6.17 -0.30 -6.56
CA ALA A 152 6.75 0.91 -6.01
C ALA A 152 5.72 2.02 -5.94
N ASN A 153 5.65 2.76 -4.82
CA ASN A 153 4.77 3.92 -4.65
C ASN A 153 3.28 3.60 -4.91
N CYS A 154 2.83 2.40 -4.55
CA CYS A 154 1.46 1.97 -4.83
C CYS A 154 0.56 2.11 -3.60
N ALA A 155 -0.72 2.39 -3.81
CA ALA A 155 -1.71 2.51 -2.73
C ALA A 155 -2.88 1.54 -2.91
N PHE A 156 -3.25 0.86 -1.82
CA PHE A 156 -4.42 -0.01 -1.70
C PHE A 156 -5.35 0.58 -0.64
N THR A 157 -6.48 1.14 -1.06
CA THR A 157 -7.38 1.89 -0.17
C THR A 157 -8.81 1.38 -0.22
N GLY A 158 -9.40 1.07 0.93
CA GLY A 158 -10.83 0.75 1.01
C GLY A 158 -11.24 -0.50 0.24
N ASN A 159 -10.32 -1.43 -0.02
CA ASN A 159 -10.64 -2.68 -0.71
C ASN A 159 -11.25 -3.70 0.28
N SER A 160 -12.09 -4.61 -0.23
CA SER A 160 -12.79 -5.60 0.58
C SER A 160 -12.62 -7.03 0.06
N ALA A 161 -12.44 -7.99 0.96
CA ALA A 161 -12.37 -9.42 0.62
C ALA A 161 -12.71 -10.30 1.83
N ASN A 162 -12.70 -11.61 1.65
CA ASN A 162 -12.66 -12.53 2.78
C ASN A 162 -11.25 -12.60 3.40
N VAL A 163 -10.19 -12.63 2.58
CA VAL A 163 -8.79 -12.64 3.04
C VAL A 163 -7.92 -11.72 2.17
N GLY A 164 -7.00 -10.98 2.78
CA GLY A 164 -6.05 -10.12 2.06
C GLY A 164 -6.78 -9.04 1.26
N ALA A 165 -7.53 -8.17 1.94
CA ALA A 165 -8.45 -7.27 1.24
C ALA A 165 -7.73 -6.24 0.36
N GLY A 166 -6.61 -5.68 0.83
CA GLY A 166 -5.70 -4.95 -0.05
C GLY A 166 -4.99 -5.89 -1.04
N MET A 167 -4.21 -6.84 -0.51
CA MET A 167 -3.47 -7.82 -1.31
C MET A 167 -3.49 -9.21 -0.67
N TYR A 168 -3.64 -10.26 -1.49
CA TYR A 168 -3.46 -11.64 -1.04
C TYR A 168 -2.39 -12.36 -1.85
N ASN A 169 -1.49 -13.05 -1.16
CA ASN A 169 -0.36 -13.77 -1.75
C ASN A 169 -0.45 -15.26 -1.40
N ASN A 170 -0.56 -16.10 -2.43
CA ASN A 170 -0.62 -17.54 -2.31
C ASN A 170 0.54 -18.18 -3.09
N ARG A 171 1.50 -18.78 -2.38
CA ARG A 171 2.73 -19.34 -2.97
C ARG A 171 3.41 -18.33 -3.91
N SER A 172 3.45 -17.07 -3.49
CA SER A 172 3.88 -15.92 -4.29
C SER A 172 4.52 -14.88 -3.37
N THR A 173 5.69 -14.35 -3.73
CA THR A 173 6.52 -13.55 -2.82
C THR A 173 6.83 -12.19 -3.44
N PRO A 174 5.85 -11.26 -3.49
CA PRO A 174 6.07 -9.95 -4.10
C PRO A 174 7.07 -9.09 -3.33
N ASN A 175 7.61 -8.08 -4.01
CA ASN A 175 8.46 -7.04 -3.44
C ASN A 175 7.74 -5.71 -3.49
N LEU A 176 7.61 -5.05 -2.34
CA LEU A 176 6.91 -3.78 -2.21
C LEU A 176 7.85 -2.73 -1.61
N THR A 177 7.88 -1.56 -2.21
CA THR A 177 8.61 -0.40 -1.70
C THR A 177 7.71 0.82 -1.67
N ASN A 178 7.70 1.55 -0.56
CA ASN A 178 6.92 2.78 -0.40
C ASN A 178 5.44 2.58 -0.75
N CYS A 179 4.84 1.48 -0.29
CA CYS A 179 3.45 1.15 -0.58
C CYS A 179 2.55 1.39 0.63
N THR A 180 1.32 1.83 0.39
CA THR A 180 0.33 2.10 1.43
C THR A 180 -0.87 1.16 1.33
N PHE A 181 -1.29 0.61 2.47
CA PHE A 181 -2.52 -0.16 2.65
C PHE A 181 -3.37 0.56 3.69
N ALA A 182 -4.45 1.20 3.26
CA ALA A 182 -5.27 2.05 4.13
C ALA A 182 -6.75 1.67 4.11
N GLY A 183 -7.36 1.44 5.28
CA GLY A 183 -8.80 1.24 5.38
C GLY A 183 -9.34 0.01 4.65
N ASN A 184 -8.51 -1.01 4.40
CA ASN A 184 -8.94 -2.23 3.74
C ASN A 184 -9.58 -3.19 4.76
N ALA A 185 -10.63 -3.91 4.35
CA ALA A 185 -11.44 -4.72 5.24
C ALA A 185 -11.56 -6.17 4.78
N ALA A 186 -11.05 -7.11 5.58
CA ALA A 186 -11.18 -8.55 5.37
C ALA A 186 -12.15 -9.18 6.37
N ASP A 187 -13.04 -10.07 5.91
CA ASP A 187 -13.95 -10.76 6.82
C ASP A 187 -13.23 -11.78 7.73
N TYR A 188 -12.17 -12.42 7.23
CA TYR A 188 -11.43 -13.46 7.93
C TYR A 188 -10.01 -13.03 8.33
N GLY A 189 -9.22 -12.45 7.43
CA GLY A 189 -7.90 -11.98 7.87
C GLY A 189 -7.06 -11.24 6.83
N GLY A 190 -6.08 -10.49 7.32
CA GLY A 190 -5.22 -9.66 6.50
C GLY A 190 -6.02 -8.54 5.85
N GLY A 191 -6.53 -7.60 6.66
CA GLY A 191 -7.23 -6.43 6.13
C GLY A 191 -6.38 -5.73 5.07
N GLY A 192 -5.14 -5.40 5.41
CA GLY A 192 -4.17 -4.89 4.44
C GLY A 192 -3.64 -6.00 3.52
N MET A 193 -3.00 -7.01 4.09
CA MET A 193 -2.35 -8.09 3.32
C MET A 193 -2.51 -9.47 3.98
N GLY A 194 -2.78 -10.50 3.19
CA GLY A 194 -2.75 -11.91 3.61
C GLY A 194 -1.69 -12.71 2.88
N ASN A 195 -0.92 -13.52 3.60
CA ASN A 195 0.18 -14.33 3.06
C ASN A 195 -0.01 -15.81 3.42
N TYR A 196 -0.07 -16.65 2.39
CA TYR A 196 -0.18 -18.09 2.50
C TYR A 196 0.97 -18.77 1.75
N VAL A 197 1.85 -19.47 2.48
CA VAL A 197 3.09 -20.07 1.94
C VAL A 197 3.90 -19.02 1.15
N SER A 198 3.97 -17.80 1.68
CA SER A 198 4.46 -16.62 0.96
C SER A 198 5.26 -15.71 1.90
N SER A 199 6.48 -15.36 1.51
CA SER A 199 7.37 -14.48 2.29
C SER A 199 7.72 -13.24 1.48
N PRO A 200 6.80 -12.26 1.33
CA PRO A 200 7.10 -11.02 0.63
C PRO A 200 8.15 -10.17 1.35
N THR A 201 8.81 -9.28 0.62
CA THR A 201 9.69 -8.25 1.18
C THR A 201 9.03 -6.89 1.07
N LEU A 202 8.90 -6.20 2.19
CA LEU A 202 8.27 -4.88 2.30
C LEU A 202 9.31 -3.90 2.84
N ALA A 203 9.51 -2.80 2.12
CA ALA A 203 10.34 -1.68 2.54
C ALA A 203 9.51 -0.39 2.52
N ASP A 204 9.63 0.43 3.57
CA ASP A 204 8.98 1.75 3.63
C ASP A 204 7.44 1.68 3.44
N CYS A 205 6.82 0.57 3.84
CA CYS A 205 5.40 0.33 3.63
C CYS A 205 4.56 0.75 4.85
N THR A 206 3.36 1.26 4.60
CA THR A 206 2.44 1.72 5.64
C THR A 206 1.14 0.92 5.60
N PHE A 207 0.69 0.43 6.75
CA PHE A 207 -0.58 -0.24 6.98
C PHE A 207 -1.38 0.55 8.00
N THR A 208 -2.43 1.23 7.57
CA THR A 208 -3.24 2.09 8.43
C THR A 208 -4.72 1.74 8.41
N SER A 209 -5.34 1.68 9.59
CA SER A 209 -6.79 1.52 9.73
C SER A 209 -7.38 0.33 8.96
N ASN A 210 -6.59 -0.73 8.73
CA ASN A 210 -7.09 -1.94 8.10
C ASN A 210 -7.78 -2.82 9.14
N SER A 211 -8.78 -3.58 8.72
CA SER A 211 -9.55 -4.44 9.61
C SER A 211 -9.62 -5.89 9.11
N GLY A 212 -9.51 -6.85 10.02
CA GLY A 212 -9.61 -8.29 9.75
C GLY A 212 -10.15 -9.05 10.97
N PHE A 213 -10.47 -10.34 10.85
CA PHE A 213 -10.69 -11.17 12.05
C PHE A 213 -9.35 -11.67 12.62
N LEU A 214 -8.42 -12.09 11.75
CA LEU A 214 -7.01 -12.38 12.05
C LEU A 214 -6.11 -11.38 11.32
N GLY A 215 -5.29 -10.59 12.00
CA GLY A 215 -4.36 -9.68 11.32
C GLY A 215 -5.09 -8.51 10.66
N GLY A 216 -5.25 -7.39 11.38
CA GLY A 216 -5.88 -6.20 10.81
C GLY A 216 -5.02 -5.62 9.68
N GLY A 217 -3.74 -5.38 9.94
CA GLY A 217 -2.75 -5.02 8.93
C GLY A 217 -2.35 -6.23 8.07
N VAL A 218 -1.66 -7.20 8.68
CA VAL A 218 -1.11 -8.37 7.99
C VAL A 218 -1.51 -9.69 8.65
N PHE A 219 -1.89 -10.68 7.85
CA PHE A 219 -2.10 -12.06 8.27
C PHE A 219 -1.10 -12.99 7.59
N ASN A 220 -0.28 -13.70 8.37
CA ASN A 220 0.71 -14.65 7.88
C ASN A 220 0.36 -16.07 8.31
N GLU A 221 0.24 -16.98 7.35
CA GLU A 221 -0.12 -18.38 7.59
C GLU A 221 0.94 -19.36 7.08
N LEU A 222 1.06 -20.51 7.76
CA LEU A 222 1.98 -21.61 7.43
C LEU A 222 3.44 -21.14 7.42
N THR A 223 4.16 -21.35 6.32
CA THR A 223 5.59 -21.02 6.19
C THR A 223 5.82 -19.58 5.72
N SER A 224 4.84 -18.69 5.86
CA SER A 224 4.92 -17.29 5.45
C SER A 224 5.71 -16.49 6.48
N SER A 225 6.93 -16.08 6.15
CA SER A 225 7.78 -15.26 7.04
C SER A 225 8.27 -14.03 6.27
N PRO A 226 7.42 -13.01 6.08
CA PRO A 226 7.81 -11.80 5.37
C PRO A 226 8.96 -11.07 6.06
N THR A 227 9.71 -10.32 5.26
CA THR A 227 10.74 -9.38 5.74
C THR A 227 10.18 -7.97 5.63
N LEU A 228 10.16 -7.25 6.75
CA LEU A 228 9.66 -5.89 6.86
C LEU A 228 10.78 -4.97 7.31
N ILE A 229 11.01 -3.92 6.53
CA ILE A 229 12.07 -2.93 6.76
C ILE A 229 11.42 -1.56 6.74
N ASN A 230 11.58 -0.78 7.81
CA ASN A 230 11.05 0.58 7.91
C ASN A 230 9.53 0.65 7.62
N CYS A 231 8.77 -0.33 8.10
CA CYS A 231 7.33 -0.39 7.85
C CYS A 231 6.54 0.12 9.06
N THR A 232 5.42 0.79 8.80
CA THR A 232 4.52 1.32 9.83
C THR A 232 3.19 0.57 9.83
N PHE A 233 2.72 0.15 11.01
CA PHE A 233 1.41 -0.43 11.26
C PHE A 233 0.70 0.42 12.32
N ALA A 234 -0.28 1.23 11.91
CA ALA A 234 -0.95 2.15 12.82
C ALA A 234 -2.48 2.01 12.77
N GLY A 235 -3.12 1.92 13.94
CA GLY A 235 -4.58 1.96 14.05
C GLY A 235 -5.31 0.81 13.36
N ASN A 236 -4.66 -0.32 13.10
CA ASN A 236 -5.30 -1.49 12.49
C ASN A 236 -6.07 -2.30 13.56
N SER A 237 -7.17 -2.94 13.16
CA SER A 237 -8.09 -3.61 14.08
C SER A 237 -8.32 -5.07 13.67
N ALA A 238 -8.28 -5.97 14.64
CA ALA A 238 -8.74 -7.34 14.46
C ALA A 238 -9.31 -7.93 15.75
N ASP A 239 -9.72 -9.21 15.73
CA ASP A 239 -9.97 -9.97 16.96
C ASP A 239 -8.66 -10.57 17.50
N TYR A 240 -7.69 -10.81 16.61
CA TYR A 240 -6.36 -11.33 16.94
C TYR A 240 -5.29 -10.63 16.10
N GLY A 241 -4.31 -9.99 16.75
CA GLY A 241 -3.20 -9.30 16.10
C GLY A 241 -3.65 -8.14 15.21
N GLY A 242 -4.01 -7.00 15.82
CA GLY A 242 -4.47 -5.81 15.09
C GLY A 242 -3.47 -5.36 14.02
N GLY A 243 -2.19 -5.24 14.37
CA GLY A 243 -1.14 -4.90 13.40
C GLY A 243 -0.79 -6.10 12.54
N MET A 244 -0.43 -7.22 13.19
CA MET A 244 -0.03 -8.45 12.51
C MET A 244 -0.46 -9.71 13.27
N TYR A 245 -0.88 -10.75 12.56
CA TYR A 245 -1.10 -12.09 13.11
C TYR A 245 -0.22 -13.14 12.42
N ASN A 246 0.51 -13.93 13.20
CA ASN A 246 1.50 -14.90 12.73
C ASN A 246 1.18 -16.33 13.19
N TRP A 247 0.65 -17.16 12.29
CA TRP A 247 0.37 -18.58 12.57
C TRP A 247 1.60 -19.46 12.38
N VAL A 248 2.34 -19.74 13.47
CA VAL A 248 3.47 -20.70 13.51
C VAL A 248 4.65 -20.29 12.60
N ASN A 249 4.74 -19.00 12.26
CA ASN A 249 5.82 -18.39 11.47
C ASN A 249 6.51 -17.27 12.25
N SER A 250 7.61 -16.75 11.69
CA SER A 250 8.41 -15.69 12.34
C SER A 250 8.86 -14.66 11.30
N PRO A 251 8.02 -13.67 10.96
CA PRO A 251 8.43 -12.56 10.11
C PRO A 251 9.62 -11.81 10.73
N ILE A 252 10.45 -11.22 9.90
CA ILE A 252 11.63 -10.47 10.33
C ILE A 252 11.31 -8.99 10.22
N LEU A 253 11.39 -8.26 11.33
CA LEU A 253 11.12 -6.83 11.39
C LEU A 253 12.42 -6.09 11.67
N THR A 254 12.69 -5.03 10.90
CA THR A 254 13.81 -4.09 11.10
C THR A 254 13.27 -2.67 11.00
N ALA A 255 13.59 -1.82 11.97
CA ALA A 255 13.18 -0.40 11.96
C ALA A 255 11.66 -0.17 11.78
N CYS A 256 10.81 -1.12 12.19
CA CYS A 256 9.36 -1.03 12.00
C CYS A 256 8.68 -0.38 13.20
N THR A 257 7.61 0.36 12.94
CA THR A 257 6.75 0.97 13.96
C THR A 257 5.40 0.28 13.96
N LEU A 258 4.97 -0.22 15.12
CA LEU A 258 3.65 -0.82 15.32
C LEU A 258 3.00 -0.17 16.53
N CYS A 259 1.96 0.63 16.29
CA CYS A 259 1.27 1.43 17.31
C CYS A 259 -0.24 1.48 17.08
N GLU A 260 -1.01 1.75 18.14
CA GLU A 260 -2.47 1.94 18.09
C GLU A 260 -3.28 0.79 17.48
N ASN A 261 -2.66 -0.38 17.26
CA ASN A 261 -3.38 -1.52 16.73
C ASN A 261 -4.14 -2.25 17.85
N VAL A 262 -5.32 -2.78 17.55
CA VAL A 262 -6.20 -3.44 18.52
C VAL A 262 -6.59 -4.87 18.09
N PRO A 263 -6.64 -5.85 19.01
CA PRO A 263 -6.30 -5.74 20.44
C PRO A 263 -4.78 -5.61 20.70
N ASP A 264 -3.96 -6.18 19.83
CA ASP A 264 -2.51 -6.28 20.00
C ASP A 264 -1.77 -5.75 18.77
N GLN A 265 -0.55 -5.25 18.98
CA GLN A 265 0.33 -4.84 17.88
C GLN A 265 0.72 -6.03 17.00
N ILE A 266 1.10 -7.14 17.63
CA ILE A 266 1.45 -8.40 16.98
C ILE A 266 0.90 -9.56 17.83
N ASP A 267 0.21 -10.51 17.21
CA ASP A 267 -0.11 -11.81 17.78
C ASP A 267 0.68 -12.90 17.05
N GLY A 268 1.33 -13.79 17.80
CA GLY A 268 2.25 -14.81 17.32
C GLY A 268 3.72 -14.39 17.31
N SER A 269 4.59 -15.31 16.88
CA SER A 269 6.04 -15.12 16.89
C SER A 269 6.50 -14.13 15.82
N TRP A 270 7.61 -13.44 16.09
CA TRP A 270 8.34 -12.61 15.12
C TRP A 270 9.81 -12.50 15.53
N THR A 271 10.66 -12.13 14.58
CA THR A 271 12.10 -11.96 14.78
C THR A 271 12.44 -10.47 14.76
N ASP A 272 12.92 -9.97 15.90
CA ASP A 272 13.47 -8.62 16.01
C ASP A 272 14.88 -8.57 15.42
N ALA A 273 15.05 -7.84 14.32
CA ALA A 273 16.34 -7.57 13.68
C ALA A 273 16.86 -6.14 13.97
N GLY A 274 16.26 -5.44 14.94
CA GLY A 274 16.73 -4.17 15.48
C GLY A 274 15.94 -2.94 15.00
N GLY A 275 15.88 -1.92 15.87
CA GLY A 275 15.28 -0.61 15.57
C GLY A 275 13.75 -0.58 15.57
N ASN A 276 13.08 -1.66 15.96
CA ASN A 276 11.61 -1.71 15.95
C ASN A 276 11.02 -0.98 17.17
N CYS A 277 9.93 -0.24 16.96
CA CYS A 277 9.05 0.23 18.01
C CYS A 277 7.73 -0.54 17.99
N VAL A 278 7.36 -1.13 19.12
CA VAL A 278 6.09 -1.82 19.31
C VAL A 278 5.43 -1.25 20.56
N ALA A 279 4.49 -0.33 20.38
CA ALA A 279 3.92 0.46 21.46
C ALA A 279 2.40 0.56 21.37
N THR A 280 1.77 1.08 22.42
CA THR A 280 0.32 1.32 22.43
C THR A 280 -0.05 2.61 21.72
N SER A 281 0.70 3.70 21.95
CA SER A 281 0.56 4.96 21.24
C SER A 281 1.65 5.09 20.19
N CYS A 282 1.39 5.82 19.10
CA CYS A 282 2.44 6.15 18.13
C CYS A 282 3.42 7.18 18.71
N ASP A 283 2.97 8.06 19.61
CA ASP A 283 3.82 9.04 20.30
C ASP A 283 4.93 8.39 21.15
N ASP A 284 4.74 7.13 21.57
CA ASP A 284 5.74 6.37 22.33
C ASP A 284 6.88 5.84 21.44
N CYS A 285 6.70 5.91 20.12
CA CYS A 285 7.68 5.48 19.12
C CYS A 285 8.56 6.61 18.60
N ASP A 286 8.21 7.85 18.91
CA ASP A 286 9.11 8.96 18.74
C ASP A 286 10.22 8.87 19.80
N PRO A 287 11.47 9.21 19.45
CA PRO A 287 12.51 9.31 20.45
C PRO A 287 12.02 10.31 21.53
N PRO A 288 12.28 10.05 22.82
CA PRO A 288 11.80 10.93 23.89
C PRO A 288 12.22 12.36 23.57
N SER A 289 11.32 13.32 23.80
CA SER A 289 11.55 14.77 23.60
C SER A 289 12.87 15.24 24.21
N ASP A 290 13.36 14.54 25.24
CA ASP A 290 14.64 14.80 25.92
C ASP A 290 15.89 14.50 25.07
N SER A 291 15.79 13.71 24.00
CA SER A 291 16.90 13.49 23.05
C SER A 291 17.01 14.59 22.00
N CYS A 292 16.01 15.46 21.92
CA CYS A 292 15.97 16.58 20.98
C CYS A 292 15.11 17.70 21.55
N PRO A 293 15.59 18.41 22.60
CA PRO A 293 14.78 19.45 23.26
C PRO A 293 14.27 20.52 22.30
N THR A 294 14.98 20.70 21.18
CA THR A 294 14.71 21.68 20.14
C THR A 294 13.72 21.22 19.06
N ASP A 295 13.28 19.96 19.08
CA ASP A 295 12.18 19.42 18.27
C ASP A 295 10.84 19.69 18.97
N LEU A 296 10.36 20.91 18.76
CA LEU A 296 9.19 21.47 19.40
C LEU A 296 7.88 20.95 18.80
N ASP A 297 7.88 20.53 17.54
CA ASP A 297 6.70 19.94 16.89
C ASP A 297 6.70 18.39 16.90
N ARG A 298 7.77 17.79 17.45
CA ARG A 298 7.95 16.35 17.70
C ARG A 298 7.95 15.52 16.42
N ASN A 299 8.54 16.05 15.35
CA ASN A 299 8.63 15.34 14.07
C ASN A 299 9.94 14.54 13.90
N GLY A 300 10.82 14.57 14.90
CA GLY A 300 12.13 13.91 14.92
C GLY A 300 13.25 14.69 14.24
N ILE A 301 13.02 15.95 13.85
CA ILE A 301 13.97 16.83 13.16
C ILE A 301 13.80 18.25 13.68
N THR A 302 14.87 18.89 14.14
CA THR A 302 14.86 20.34 14.38
C THR A 302 15.01 21.11 13.06
N ASP A 303 13.92 21.70 12.57
CA ASP A 303 13.89 22.47 11.33
C ASP A 303 13.02 23.75 11.36
N GLY A 304 12.53 24.17 10.19
CA GLY A 304 11.71 25.37 10.06
C GLY A 304 10.34 25.26 10.74
N GLY A 305 9.83 24.04 10.95
CA GLY A 305 8.61 23.77 11.73
C GLY A 305 8.79 24.20 13.18
N ASP A 306 9.86 23.75 13.81
CA ASP A 306 10.21 24.09 15.20
C ASP A 306 10.48 25.56 15.37
N LEU A 307 11.15 26.20 14.41
CA LEU A 307 11.35 27.64 14.43
C LEU A 307 10.02 28.42 14.43
N GLY A 308 9.01 27.87 13.75
CA GLY A 308 7.65 28.41 13.78
C GLY A 308 7.03 28.32 15.17
N VAL A 309 7.12 27.17 15.83
CA VAL A 309 6.64 26.95 17.20
C VAL A 309 7.42 27.82 18.20
N PHE A 310 8.73 27.90 18.05
CA PHE A 310 9.63 28.69 18.88
C PHE A 310 9.21 30.17 18.96
N PHE A 311 8.89 30.81 17.81
CA PHE A 311 8.45 32.20 17.80
C PHE A 311 7.05 32.45 18.39
N VAL A 312 6.22 31.40 18.54
CA VAL A 312 4.95 31.51 19.28
C VAL A 312 5.21 31.76 20.77
N HIS A 313 6.31 31.23 21.29
CA HIS A 313 6.69 31.30 22.70
C HIS A 313 7.66 32.44 23.04
N TRP A 314 8.06 33.27 22.06
CA TRP A 314 9.06 34.33 22.26
C TRP A 314 8.67 35.35 23.35
N GLY A 315 9.56 35.55 24.33
CA GLY A 315 9.40 36.45 25.46
C GLY A 315 9.22 35.72 26.80
N ASP A 316 8.77 36.45 27.82
CA ASP A 316 8.63 35.92 29.19
C ASP A 316 7.63 34.76 29.26
N CYS A 317 8.01 33.65 29.90
CA CYS A 317 7.16 32.49 30.11
C CYS A 317 6.03 32.83 31.11
N GLN A 318 4.80 33.03 30.61
CA GLN A 318 3.62 33.38 31.44
C GLN A 318 2.81 32.16 31.92
N VAL A 319 3.16 30.95 31.45
CA VAL A 319 2.44 29.69 31.71
C VAL A 319 3.40 28.62 32.22
N GLU A 320 2.91 27.65 33.00
CA GLU A 320 3.70 26.54 33.59
C GLU A 320 4.39 25.63 32.56
N ASP A 321 4.17 25.85 31.26
CA ASP A 321 4.76 25.05 30.18
C ASP A 321 5.35 25.98 29.12
N CYS A 322 6.68 26.13 29.13
CA CYS A 322 7.44 26.99 28.23
C CYS A 322 8.42 26.14 27.40
N PRO A 323 7.92 25.34 26.45
CA PRO A 323 8.72 24.29 25.80
C PRO A 323 9.90 24.82 24.97
N ALA A 324 9.91 26.12 24.65
CA ALA A 324 10.96 26.78 23.88
C ALA A 324 12.02 27.49 24.74
N ASP A 325 11.88 27.47 26.07
CA ASP A 325 12.91 27.93 27.01
C ASP A 325 13.87 26.76 27.25
N PHE A 326 15.00 26.76 26.54
CA PHE A 326 15.94 25.63 26.55
C PHE A 326 17.02 25.77 27.61
N ASN A 327 17.14 26.94 28.24
CA ASN A 327 18.14 27.22 29.27
C ASN A 327 17.53 27.36 30.68
N ASP A 328 16.20 27.21 30.80
CA ASP A 328 15.40 27.31 32.01
C ASP A 328 15.54 28.68 32.73
N ASP A 329 15.67 29.78 31.98
CA ASP A 329 15.78 31.13 32.54
C ASP A 329 14.46 31.93 32.60
N GLU A 330 13.36 31.25 32.27
CA GLU A 330 11.98 31.75 32.24
C GLU A 330 11.71 32.78 31.11
N VAL A 331 12.61 32.90 30.12
CA VAL A 331 12.47 33.81 28.98
C VAL A 331 12.91 33.11 27.68
N VAL A 332 12.03 33.04 26.68
CA VAL A 332 12.41 32.56 25.35
C VAL A 332 13.02 33.70 24.54
N ASP A 333 14.33 33.68 24.33
CA ASP A 333 15.04 34.75 23.64
C ASP A 333 16.12 34.28 22.63
N GLY A 334 17.08 35.16 22.33
CA GLY A 334 18.15 34.86 21.38
C GLY A 334 19.10 33.76 21.84
N ILE A 335 19.14 33.44 23.13
CA ILE A 335 19.94 32.35 23.68
C ILE A 335 19.30 31.01 23.32
N ASP A 336 17.99 30.87 23.52
CA ASP A 336 17.23 29.67 23.14
C ASP A 336 17.20 29.45 21.63
N LEU A 337 17.11 30.54 20.86
CA LEU A 337 17.25 30.46 19.41
C LEU A 337 18.62 29.91 19.00
N GLY A 338 19.66 30.22 19.79
CA GLY A 338 20.99 29.64 19.64
C GLY A 338 21.02 28.14 19.88
N PHE A 339 20.32 27.66 20.92
CA PHE A 339 20.16 26.23 21.18
C PHE A 339 19.43 25.52 20.03
N LEU A 340 18.32 26.09 19.55
CA LEU A 340 17.55 25.56 18.40
C LEU A 340 18.43 25.39 17.16
N PHE A 341 19.18 26.42 16.77
CA PHE A 341 20.07 26.31 15.61
C PHE A 341 21.27 25.40 15.83
N SER A 342 21.73 25.23 17.08
CA SER A 342 22.84 24.33 17.39
C SER A 342 22.50 22.85 17.16
N ALA A 343 21.21 22.51 17.22
CA ALA A 343 20.67 21.18 17.04
C ALA A 343 19.98 20.99 15.68
N TRP A 344 20.12 21.94 14.74
CA TRP A 344 19.42 21.91 13.45
C TRP A 344 19.71 20.64 12.63
N GLY A 345 18.63 19.96 12.24
CA GLY A 345 18.66 18.69 11.52
C GLY A 345 18.04 17.54 12.32
N PRO A 346 18.20 16.29 11.84
CA PRO A 346 17.60 15.12 12.47
C PRO A 346 18.09 14.93 13.91
N CYS A 347 17.19 14.59 14.81
CA CYS A 347 17.50 14.21 16.18
C CYS A 347 18.39 12.94 16.17
N ARG A 348 19.49 12.93 16.94
CA ARG A 348 20.54 11.89 16.92
C ARG A 348 20.92 11.39 18.29
#